data_AF-A0A955NP61-F1
#
_entry.id   AF-A0A955NP61-F1
#
_cell.length_a   1.000
_cell.length_b   1.000
_cell.length_c   1.000
_cell.angle_alpha   90.00
_cell.angle_beta   90.00
_cell.angle_gamma   90.00
#
_symmetry.space_group_name_H-M   'P 1'
#
loop_
_entity.id
_entity.type
_entity.pdbx_description
1 polymer ?
#
loop_
_entity_poly.entity_id
_entity_poly.type
_entity_poly.pdbx_seq_one_letter_code
_entity_poly.pdbx_strand_id
1 'polypeptide(L)'
;ICGTGTEDYFCGSYNFDTKGPDGYQEFTTPYAGFHQVIRPDGLNRSQQRFGMYRWHILDPIRFQKDLTVTIQALGWRNGKRYLPLQDDIASTAFWYQTEPHAPFPALPDADGLEVI
;
A
#
# COMPACT_ATOMS: atom_id res chain seq x y z
N ILE A 1 3.94 -15.05 5.72
CA ILE A 1 3.46 -14.99 4.32
C ILE A 1 4.42 -14.09 3.57
N CYS A 2 4.89 -14.49 2.39
CA CYS A 2 5.79 -13.67 1.57
C CYS A 2 5.09 -13.34 0.25
N GLY A 3 5.05 -12.06 -0.11
CA GLY A 3 4.55 -11.60 -1.41
C GLY A 3 5.62 -11.66 -2.50
N THR A 4 5.19 -11.43 -3.74
CA THR A 4 6.05 -11.33 -4.93
C THR A 4 6.24 -9.89 -5.41
N GLY A 5 5.32 -9.01 -5.02
CA GLY A 5 5.32 -7.58 -5.32
C GLY A 5 4.17 -6.89 -4.58
N THR A 6 4.26 -5.56 -4.46
CA THR A 6 3.18 -4.77 -3.87
C THR A 6 1.92 -4.87 -4.73
N GLU A 7 2.06 -4.80 -6.05
CA GLU A 7 0.94 -4.94 -6.98
C GLU A 7 0.26 -6.30 -6.88
N ASP A 8 1.05 -7.36 -6.76
CA ASP A 8 0.53 -8.72 -6.63
C ASP A 8 -0.24 -8.89 -5.31
N TYR A 9 0.26 -8.28 -4.22
CA TYR A 9 -0.44 -8.29 -2.95
C TYR A 9 -1.78 -7.55 -3.00
N PHE A 10 -1.93 -6.52 -3.84
CA PHE A 10 -3.22 -5.84 -4.03
C PHE A 10 -4.05 -6.43 -5.18
N CYS A 11 -3.73 -7.65 -5.65
CA CYS A 11 -4.41 -8.34 -6.75
C CYS A 11 -4.35 -7.60 -8.10
N GLY A 12 -3.32 -6.76 -8.28
CA GLY A 12 -2.91 -6.24 -9.58
C GLY A 12 -1.93 -7.17 -10.29
N SER A 13 -1.29 -6.65 -11.33
CA SER A 13 -0.17 -7.27 -12.02
C SER A 13 0.57 -6.22 -12.86
N TYR A 14 1.80 -6.51 -13.29
CA TYR A 14 2.56 -5.66 -14.22
C TYR A 14 2.63 -4.18 -13.80
N ASN A 15 2.89 -3.90 -12.52
CA ASN A 15 2.91 -2.56 -11.94
C ASN A 15 1.59 -1.77 -12.09
N PHE A 16 0.45 -2.44 -12.28
CA PHE A 16 -0.86 -1.83 -12.60
C PHE A 16 -0.90 -1.07 -13.95
N ASP A 17 0.10 -1.28 -14.81
CA ASP A 17 0.24 -0.61 -16.10
C ASP A 17 -0.55 -1.35 -17.20
N THR A 18 -1.25 -0.60 -18.06
CA THR A 18 -1.98 -1.14 -19.20
C THR A 18 -1.21 -1.16 -20.51
N LYS A 19 0.05 -0.70 -20.55
CA LYS A 19 0.86 -0.50 -21.78
C LYS A 19 0.22 0.43 -22.82
N GLY A 20 -0.94 1.00 -22.54
CA GLY A 20 -1.67 1.96 -23.36
C GLY A 20 -1.28 3.40 -23.03
N PRO A 21 -1.84 4.40 -23.75
CA PRO A 21 -1.53 5.81 -23.53
C PRO A 21 -1.92 6.32 -22.13
N ASP A 22 -2.82 5.61 -21.45
CA ASP A 22 -3.40 6.02 -20.17
C ASP A 22 -2.55 5.59 -18.94
N GLY A 23 -1.54 4.73 -19.15
CA GLY A 23 -0.62 4.25 -18.13
C GLY A 23 -1.29 3.34 -17.10
N TYR A 24 -1.28 3.77 -15.84
CA TYR A 24 -1.88 3.05 -14.72
C TYR A 24 -3.40 2.92 -14.86
N GLN A 25 -3.94 1.75 -14.53
CA GLN A 25 -5.37 1.49 -14.57
C GLN A 25 -5.94 1.21 -13.18
N GLU A 26 -6.82 2.11 -12.75
CA GLU A 26 -7.59 1.94 -11.54
C GLU A 26 -8.57 0.76 -11.64
N PHE A 27 -8.77 0.06 -10.52
CA PHE A 27 -9.82 -0.95 -10.38
C PHE A 27 -10.37 -1.00 -8.95
N THR A 28 -11.57 -1.54 -8.83
CA THR A 28 -12.28 -1.68 -7.55
C THR A 28 -13.09 -2.97 -7.57
N THR A 29 -12.91 -3.78 -6.52
CA THR A 29 -13.68 -5.00 -6.27
C THR A 29 -14.15 -5.00 -4.81
N PRO A 30 -15.03 -5.91 -4.38
CA PRO A 30 -15.46 -5.96 -2.98
C PRO A 30 -14.31 -6.10 -1.96
N TYR A 31 -13.20 -6.76 -2.34
CA TYR A 31 -12.15 -7.14 -1.38
C TYR A 31 -10.75 -6.61 -1.73
N ALA A 32 -10.53 -6.05 -2.91
CA ALA A 32 -9.25 -5.43 -3.25
C ALA A 32 -9.44 -4.34 -4.32
N GLY A 33 -8.52 -3.39 -4.36
CA GLY A 33 -8.53 -2.37 -5.38
C GLY A 33 -7.29 -1.50 -5.40
N PHE A 34 -6.99 -0.99 -6.59
CA PHE A 34 -6.10 0.12 -6.84
C PHE A 34 -6.98 1.27 -7.28
N HIS A 35 -7.63 1.93 -6.32
CA HIS A 35 -8.81 2.76 -6.59
C HIS A 35 -8.47 4.21 -6.97
N GLN A 36 -7.24 4.65 -6.74
CA GLN A 36 -6.85 6.05 -6.92
C GLN A 36 -5.45 6.15 -7.52
N VAL A 37 -5.37 6.78 -8.68
CA VAL A 37 -4.11 7.29 -9.23
C VAL A 37 -4.22 8.80 -9.30
N ILE A 38 -3.55 9.48 -8.38
CA ILE A 38 -3.37 10.93 -8.44
C ILE A 38 -2.20 11.19 -9.37
N ARG A 39 -2.53 11.57 -10.61
CA ARG A 39 -1.55 11.91 -11.64
C ARG A 39 -1.01 13.32 -11.39
N PRO A 40 0.30 13.55 -11.59
CA PRO A 40 0.87 14.86 -11.39
C PRO A 40 0.40 15.86 -12.45
N ASP A 41 0.33 17.13 -12.09
CA ASP A 41 -0.03 18.22 -13.00
C ASP A 41 1.20 18.87 -13.69
N GLY A 42 2.40 18.43 -13.31
CA GLY A 42 3.67 18.99 -13.80
C GLY A 42 4.01 20.37 -13.22
N LEU A 43 3.24 20.87 -12.26
CA LEU A 43 3.41 22.15 -11.58
C LEU A 43 3.41 21.95 -10.06
N ASN A 44 2.33 22.35 -9.38
CA ASN A 44 2.24 22.36 -7.92
C ASN A 44 1.87 20.98 -7.34
N ARG A 45 1.35 20.06 -8.16
CA ARG A 45 1.07 18.67 -7.80
C ARG A 45 2.02 17.78 -8.59
N SER A 46 3.30 17.85 -8.25
CA SER A 46 4.36 17.12 -8.96
C SER A 46 4.43 15.64 -8.58
N GLN A 47 3.88 15.25 -7.43
CA GLN A 47 3.95 13.88 -6.93
C GLN A 47 2.82 13.01 -7.47
N GLN A 48 3.19 11.84 -8.00
CA GLN A 48 2.24 10.78 -8.30
C GLN A 48 1.90 10.03 -7.01
N ARG A 49 0.60 9.85 -6.72
CA ARG A 49 0.14 9.16 -5.50
C ARG A 49 -0.82 8.04 -5.83
N PHE A 50 -0.78 6.98 -5.03
CA PHE A 50 -1.57 5.78 -5.24
C PHE A 50 -2.40 5.44 -4.01
N GLY A 51 -3.67 5.06 -4.23
CA GLY A 51 -4.55 4.50 -3.21
C GLY A 51 -4.86 3.04 -3.51
N MET A 52 -4.62 2.17 -2.53
CA MET A 52 -4.82 0.73 -2.64
C MET A 52 -5.43 0.16 -1.35
N TYR A 53 -6.23 -0.90 -1.49
CA TYR A 53 -6.83 -1.60 -0.35
C TYR A 53 -6.93 -3.10 -0.59
N ARG A 54 -6.88 -3.86 0.50
CA ARG A 54 -7.17 -5.30 0.53
C ARG A 54 -7.87 -5.70 1.82
N TRP A 55 -9.01 -6.36 1.68
CA TRP A 55 -9.83 -6.88 2.77
C TRP A 55 -9.71 -8.40 2.82
N HIS A 56 -9.11 -8.91 3.88
CA HIS A 56 -8.98 -10.35 4.13
C HIS A 56 -10.25 -10.92 4.81
N ILE A 57 -11.42 -10.79 4.16
CA ILE A 57 -12.71 -11.26 4.70
C ILE A 57 -12.84 -12.77 4.57
N LEU A 58 -12.69 -13.29 3.34
CA LEU A 58 -12.81 -14.72 3.05
C LEU A 58 -11.50 -15.48 3.29
N ASP A 59 -10.38 -14.76 3.34
CA ASP A 59 -9.01 -15.25 3.49
C ASP A 59 -8.27 -14.58 4.66
N PRO A 60 -8.78 -14.66 5.91
CA PRO A 60 -8.20 -13.97 7.06
C PRO A 60 -6.78 -14.46 7.37
N ILE A 61 -5.88 -13.51 7.64
CA ILE A 61 -4.55 -13.82 8.18
C ILE A 61 -4.69 -14.11 9.68
N ARG A 62 -4.62 -15.38 10.05
CA ARG A 62 -4.78 -15.83 11.44
C ARG A 62 -3.43 -15.84 12.17
N PHE A 63 -3.47 -15.53 13.46
CA PHE A 63 -2.32 -15.59 14.36
C PHE A 63 -2.77 -16.08 15.74
N GLN A 64 -1.83 -16.64 16.52
CA GLN A 64 -2.12 -17.14 17.88
C GLN A 64 -1.47 -16.29 18.98
N LYS A 65 -0.31 -15.70 18.72
CA LYS A 65 0.46 -14.94 19.72
C LYS A 65 0.71 -13.51 19.26
N ASP A 66 1.41 -13.37 18.16
CA ASP A 66 1.81 -12.09 17.59
C ASP A 66 1.60 -12.08 16.08
N LEU A 67 1.39 -10.88 15.53
CA LEU A 67 1.29 -10.62 14.11
C LEU A 67 2.12 -9.38 13.79
N THR A 68 3.04 -9.53 12.86
CA THR A 68 3.76 -8.40 12.25
C THR A 68 3.52 -8.46 10.75
N VAL A 69 3.02 -7.36 10.19
CA VAL A 69 2.78 -7.21 8.75
C VAL A 69 3.73 -6.13 8.24
N THR A 70 4.52 -6.48 7.23
CA THR A 70 5.44 -5.55 6.56
C THR A 70 5.19 -5.59 5.05
N ILE A 71 5.22 -4.43 4.42
CA ILE A 71 5.26 -4.28 2.97
C ILE A 71 6.58 -3.62 2.60
N GLN A 72 7.18 -4.11 1.52
CA GLN A 72 8.45 -3.59 1.01
C GLN A 72 8.19 -2.37 0.13
N ALA A 73 8.85 -1.24 0.42
CA ALA A 73 8.92 -0.09 -0.46
C ALA A 73 10.17 -0.22 -1.35
N LEU A 74 10.05 -1.01 -2.42
CA LEU A 74 11.16 -1.32 -3.33
C LEU A 74 10.82 -0.91 -4.76
N GLY A 75 11.78 -0.28 -5.41
CA GLY A 75 11.79 0.01 -6.84
C GLY A 75 12.92 -0.71 -7.55
N TRP A 76 13.02 -0.46 -8.86
CA TRP A 76 14.06 -1.02 -9.71
C TRP A 76 15.18 -0.01 -9.96
N ARG A 77 16.43 -0.47 -9.86
CA ARG A 77 17.64 0.26 -10.23
C ARG A 77 18.32 -0.39 -11.42
N ASN A 78 19.10 0.41 -12.15
CA ASN A 78 19.99 -0.07 -13.21
C ASN A 78 20.81 -1.30 -12.78
N GLY A 79 20.90 -2.26 -13.70
CA GLY A 79 21.59 -3.53 -13.50
C GLY A 79 20.76 -4.59 -12.77
N LYS A 80 19.42 -4.55 -12.87
CA LYS A 80 18.49 -5.51 -12.23
C LYS A 80 18.63 -5.58 -10.70
N ARG A 81 18.90 -4.45 -10.06
CA ARG A 81 19.04 -4.36 -8.61
C ARG A 81 17.81 -3.71 -8.00
N TYR A 82 17.51 -4.08 -6.76
CA TYR A 82 16.49 -3.40 -5.98
C TYR A 82 16.98 -2.04 -5.47
N LEU A 83 16.06 -1.09 -5.42
CA LEU A 83 16.23 0.23 -4.83
C LEU A 83 15.26 0.35 -3.64
N PRO A 84 15.75 0.45 -2.40
CA PRO A 84 14.93 0.92 -1.29
C PRO A 84 14.42 2.32 -1.60
N LEU A 85 13.09 2.45 -1.66
CA LEU A 85 12.44 3.73 -1.92
C LEU A 85 12.32 4.53 -0.63
N GLN A 86 12.18 5.84 -0.78
CA GLN A 86 11.93 6.80 0.31
C GLN A 86 10.56 7.44 0.09
N ASP A 87 9.56 6.61 -0.19
CA ASP A 87 8.20 7.06 -0.45
C ASP A 87 7.51 7.43 0.87
N ASP A 88 6.68 8.47 0.84
CA ASP A 88 5.76 8.77 1.93
C ASP A 88 4.62 7.75 1.94
N ILE A 89 4.58 6.89 2.96
CA ILE A 89 3.61 5.80 3.09
C ILE A 89 2.78 5.98 4.34
N ALA A 90 1.47 6.09 4.16
CA ALA A 90 0.49 5.96 5.23
C ALA A 90 -0.32 4.66 5.02
N SER A 91 -0.68 4.00 6.12
CA SER A 91 -1.51 2.79 6.06
C SER A 91 -2.42 2.69 7.28
N THR A 92 -3.50 1.93 7.13
CA THR A 92 -4.40 1.58 8.22
C THR A 92 -4.68 0.09 8.14
N ALA A 93 -4.57 -0.60 9.27
CA ALA A 93 -4.84 -2.03 9.38
C ALA A 93 -6.06 -2.25 10.28
N PHE A 94 -6.88 -3.24 9.90
CA PHE A 94 -8.02 -3.69 10.69
C PHE A 94 -7.81 -5.15 11.04
N TRP A 95 -7.97 -5.50 12.31
CA TRP A 95 -7.86 -6.88 12.79
C TRP A 95 -8.77 -7.10 13.99
N TYR A 96 -8.96 -8.38 14.31
CA TYR A 96 -9.63 -8.81 15.53
C TYR A 96 -8.64 -9.59 16.39
N GLN A 97 -8.68 -9.35 17.69
CA GLN A 97 -7.95 -10.12 18.68
C GLN A 97 -8.76 -10.24 19.96
N THR A 98 -8.45 -11.25 20.77
CA THR A 98 -9.01 -11.37 22.12
C THR A 98 -8.35 -10.36 23.06
N GLU A 99 -9.13 -9.80 23.98
CA GLU A 99 -8.62 -8.92 25.03
C GLU A 99 -7.85 -9.68 26.12
N PRO A 100 -6.87 -9.03 26.80
CA PRO A 100 -6.44 -7.64 26.59
C PRO A 100 -5.49 -7.47 25.39
N HIS A 101 -5.64 -6.38 24.65
CA HIS A 101 -4.65 -5.97 23.65
C HIS A 101 -3.56 -5.04 24.22
N ALA A 102 -2.42 -4.96 23.53
CA ALA A 102 -1.38 -3.98 23.84
C ALA A 102 -1.91 -2.56 23.58
N PRO A 103 -1.53 -1.55 24.39
CA PRO A 103 -1.96 -0.17 24.15
C PRO A 103 -1.47 0.30 22.77
N PHE A 104 -2.30 1.10 22.10
CA PHE A 104 -1.91 1.71 20.83
C PHE A 104 -0.87 2.81 21.05
N PRO A 105 0.07 3.01 20.09
CA PRO A 105 0.91 4.20 20.09
C PRO A 105 0.05 5.46 19.97
N ALA A 106 0.57 6.58 20.48
CA ALA A 106 -0.10 7.87 20.34
C ALA A 106 -0.19 8.26 18.86
N LEU A 107 -1.36 8.76 18.45
CA LEU A 107 -1.52 9.33 17.12
C LEU A 107 -0.70 10.65 17.03
N PRO A 108 0.02 10.91 15.93
CA PRO A 108 0.61 12.21 15.68
C PRO A 108 -0.45 13.33 15.66
N ASP A 109 -0.02 14.56 15.88
CA ASP A 109 -0.89 15.74 15.75
C ASP A 109 -1.17 16.09 14.27
N ALA A 110 -1.97 17.13 14.03
CA ALA A 110 -2.38 17.51 12.68
C ALA A 110 -1.17 17.82 11.78
N ASP A 111 -0.17 18.54 12.30
CA ASP A 111 1.03 18.91 11.58
C ASP A 111 1.91 17.67 11.28
N GLY A 112 2.01 16.74 12.24
CA GLY A 112 2.72 15.47 12.03
C GLY A 112 2.02 14.51 11.06
N LEU A 113 0.75 14.74 10.75
CA LEU A 113 -0.03 13.98 9.75
C LEU A 113 -0.12 14.70 8.39
N GLU A 114 0.45 15.90 8.26
CA GLU A 114 0.41 16.67 7.02
C GLU A 114 1.24 15.98 5.92
N VAL A 115 0.68 15.91 4.72
CA VAL A 115 1.38 15.43 3.53
C VAL A 115 1.93 16.63 2.76
N ILE A 116 3.24 16.84 2.87
CA ILE A 116 3.98 17.96 2.27
C ILE A 116 4.27 17.70 0.78
#